data_AF-A0A3M1QMU6-F1
#
_entry.id   AF-A0A3M1QMU6-F1
#
_cell.length_a   1.000
_cell.length_b   1.000
_cell.length_c   1.000
_cell.angle_alpha   90.00
_cell.angle_beta   90.00
_cell.angle_gamma   90.00
#
_symmetry.space_group_name_H-M   'P 1'
#
loop_
_entity.id
_entity.type
_entity.pdbx_description
1 polymer ?
#
loop_
_entity_poly.entity_id
_entity_poly.type
_entity_poly.pdbx_seq_one_letter_code
_entity_poly.pdbx_strand_id
1 'polypeptide(L)' 'LAAFADGFIVGSALKVDGRAVNPVDPPRVQRLVEALR' A
#
# COMPACT_ATOMS: atom_id res chain seq x y z
N LEU A 1 -5.62 -13.42 -1.76
CA LEU A 1 -4.89 -13.20 -0.49
C LEU A 1 -5.72 -12.41 0.52
N ALA A 2 -6.37 -11.31 0.12
CA ALA A 2 -7.21 -10.52 1.04
C ALA A 2 -8.32 -11.32 1.74
N ALA A 3 -8.92 -12.30 1.06
CA ALA A 3 -9.91 -13.20 1.66
C ALA A 3 -9.37 -14.15 2.75
N PHE A 4 -8.05 -14.23 2.95
CA PHE A 4 -7.39 -15.19 3.84
C PHE A 4 -6.42 -14.54 4.83
N ALA A 5 -6.30 -13.21 4.82
CA ALA A 5 -5.36 -12.47 5.65
C ALA A 5 -6.02 -11.21 6.21
N ASP A 6 -5.83 -10.97 7.51
CA ASP A 6 -6.40 -9.81 8.21
C ASP A 6 -5.61 -8.51 7.96
N GLY A 7 -4.42 -8.62 7.35
CA GLY A 7 -3.57 -7.47 7.09
C GLY A 7 -2.42 -7.76 6.14
N PHE A 8 -1.78 -6.68 5.68
CA PHE A 8 -0.66 -6.72 4.75
C PHE A 8 0.47 -5.82 5.24
N ILE A 9 1.69 -6.34 5.22
CA ILE A 9 2.90 -5.51 5.35
C ILE A 9 3.32 -5.10 3.94
N VAL A 10 3.43 -3.80 3.72
CA VAL A 10 3.72 -3.20 2.41
C VAL A 10 5.01 -2.39 2.47
N GLY A 11 5.76 -2.43 1.37
CA GLY A 11 7.07 -1.77 1.25
C GLY A 11 7.04 -0.58 0.28
N SER A 12 8.04 -0.54 -0.60
CA SER A 12 8.23 0.53 -1.59
C SER A 12 7.00 0.80 -2.48
N ALA A 13 6.12 -0.17 -2.69
CA ALA A 13 4.93 -0.01 -3.53
C ALA A 13 4.04 1.19 -3.16
N LEU A 14 3.95 1.53 -1.86
CA LEU A 14 3.16 2.67 -1.36
C LEU A 14 4.02 3.90 -1.05
N LYS A 15 5.28 3.92 -1.45
CA LYS A 15 6.16 5.09 -1.32
C LYS A 15 6.10 5.95 -2.57
N VAL A 16 6.34 7.26 -2.43
CA VAL A 16 6.50 8.17 -3.57
C VAL A 16 7.62 7.64 -4.47
N ASP A 17 7.32 7.51 -5.77
CA ASP A 17 8.19 6.94 -6.80
C ASP A 17 8.67 5.49 -6.57
N GLY A 18 8.09 4.76 -5.62
CA GLY A 18 8.54 3.41 -5.33
C GLY A 18 9.91 3.34 -4.63
N ARG A 19 10.42 4.44 -4.05
CA ARG A 19 11.71 4.46 -3.36
C ARG A 19 11.54 4.28 -1.86
N ALA A 20 12.30 3.36 -1.26
CA ALA A 20 12.11 2.99 0.15
C ALA A 20 12.28 4.16 1.14
N VAL A 21 13.23 5.07 0.85
CA VAL A 21 13.55 6.23 1.68
C VAL A 21 12.56 7.39 1.52
N ASN A 22 11.69 7.33 0.51
CA ASN A 22 10.72 8.38 0.26
C ASN A 22 9.55 8.29 1.25
N PRO A 23 8.78 9.37 1.43
CA PRO A 23 7.55 9.33 2.20
C PRO A 23 6.53 8.36 1.56
N VAL A 24 5.54 7.97 2.36
CA VAL A 24 4.35 7.25 1.88
C VAL A 24 3.57 8.16 0.92
N ASP A 25 3.02 7.59 -0.15
CA ASP A 25 2.16 8.25 -1.13
C ASP A 25 0.68 8.04 -0.74
N PRO A 26 -0.01 9.05 -0.18
CA PRO A 26 -1.37 8.88 0.33
C PRO A 26 -2.39 8.43 -0.73
N PRO A 27 -2.39 8.99 -1.96
CA PRO A 27 -3.23 8.48 -3.05
C PRO A 27 -3.04 6.98 -3.35
N ARG A 28 -1.82 6.45 -3.30
CA ARG A 28 -1.58 5.00 -3.48
C ARG A 28 -2.17 4.18 -2.34
N VAL A 29 -2.07 4.65 -1.10
CA VAL A 29 -2.69 3.99 0.05
C VAL A 29 -4.21 3.94 -0.12
N GLN A 30 -4.84 5.05 -0.49
CA GLN A 30 -6.28 5.11 -0.72
C GLN A 30 -6.73 4.09 -1.77
N ARG A 31 -6.06 4.03 -2.93
CA ARG A 31 -6.36 3.06 -3.98
C ARG A 31 -6.19 1.61 -3.52
N LEU A 32 -5.18 1.31 -2.69
CA LEU A 32 -5.02 -0.04 -2.14
C LEU A 32 -6.18 -0.39 -1.21
N VAL A 33 -6.58 0.52 -0.31
CA VAL A 33 -7.69 0.30 0.60
C VAL A 33 -9.01 0.13 -0.16
N GLU A 34 -9.23 0.93 -1.19
CA GLU A 34 -10.41 0.80 -2.07
C GLU A 34 -10.44 -0.55 -2.80
N ALA A 35 -9.30 -1.04 -3.28
CA ALA A 35 -9.22 -2.35 -3.95
C ALA A 35 -9.35 -3.55 -3.00
N LEU A 36 -9.20 -3.35 -1.68
CA LEU A 36 -9.33 -4.38 -0.66
C LEU A 36 -10.73 -4.43 -0.01
N ARG A 37 -11.58 -3.43 -0.28
CA ARG A 37 -13.00 -3.44 0.10
C ARG A 37 -13.81 -4.26 -0.89
#